data_AF-A0A1H3Y0H0-F1
#
_entry.id   AF-A0A1H3Y0H0-F1
#
_cell.length_a   1.000
_cell.length_b   1.000
_cell.length_c   1.000
_cell.angle_alpha   90.00
_cell.angle_beta   90.00
_cell.angle_gamma   90.00
#
_symmetry.space_group_name_H-M   'P 1'
#
loop_
_entity.id
_entity.type
_entity.pdbx_description
1 polymer ?
#
loop_
_entity_poly.entity_id
_entity_poly.type
_entity_poly.pdbx_seq_one_letter_code
_entity_poly.pdbx_strand_id
1 'polypeptide(L)'
;MTTDAQWMQLALAEASRAADAGEVPIGAVVVKEGVVVAVGRNSPVAQHDPSAHAEVNALRAAGAALGNYRLDDCELFVTLEPCPMCAGAMLHARLKRVVFGAADPRTGAAGSVVDLFAPPQLNHHTSVQGGVLALECQALLQGFFQERRNEARMAAEPLRDDALRTPPERFGSLADYAFDANYVSDLPALRGWRMHYLDEGPKDSERVLLCIHGPGEWSYFFRHLARANGVRVLVPDLIGMGKSDKPKREGVHRLDWHRDVLQEWLERVRPGPVVLVHSASGARLASLLASAAPARFLHVMVAPDAGENVAEAWRAPFPDRGHEAALRALGRTPKHVSGPDATQAEQMVKDAMGYFAP
;
A
#
# COMPACT_ATOMS: atom_id res chain seq x y z
N MET A 1 18.66 9.21 -45.87
CA MET A 1 19.37 8.36 -44.90
C MET A 1 18.70 8.57 -43.56
N THR A 2 18.26 7.51 -42.91
CA THR A 2 17.62 7.59 -41.58
C THR A 2 18.68 7.93 -40.53
N THR A 3 18.39 8.84 -39.60
CA THR A 3 19.35 9.30 -38.58
C THR A 3 19.17 8.52 -37.27
N ASP A 4 20.22 8.48 -36.45
CA ASP A 4 20.19 7.87 -35.11
C ASP A 4 19.02 8.38 -34.24
N ALA A 5 18.69 9.67 -34.39
CA ALA A 5 17.56 10.27 -33.70
C ALA A 5 16.22 9.62 -34.08
N GLN A 6 16.02 9.23 -35.34
CA GLN A 6 14.78 8.58 -35.78
C GLN A 6 14.65 7.17 -35.19
N TRP A 7 15.75 6.41 -35.09
CA TRP A 7 15.72 5.11 -34.42
C TRP A 7 15.54 5.23 -32.91
N MET A 8 16.14 6.25 -32.30
CA MET A 8 15.92 6.55 -30.88
C MET A 8 14.47 6.98 -30.60
N GLN A 9 13.80 7.68 -31.52
CA GLN A 9 12.37 7.97 -31.38
C GLN A 9 11.51 6.70 -31.36
N LEU A 10 11.85 5.67 -32.15
CA LEU A 10 11.18 4.36 -32.07
C LEU A 10 11.45 3.66 -30.73
N ALA A 11 12.69 3.76 -30.22
CA ALA A 11 13.01 3.25 -28.88
C ALA A 11 12.22 3.99 -27.78
N LEU A 12 12.02 5.30 -27.90
CA LEU A 12 11.18 6.09 -26.99
C LEU A 12 9.70 5.70 -27.04
N ALA A 13 9.20 5.34 -28.23
CA ALA A 13 7.83 4.81 -28.36
C ALA A 13 7.67 3.50 -27.59
N GLU A 14 8.63 2.58 -27.68
CA GLU A 14 8.62 1.34 -26.88
C GLU A 14 8.82 1.57 -25.38
N ALA A 15 9.65 2.55 -25.00
CA ALA A 15 9.81 2.98 -23.61
C ALA A 15 8.49 3.51 -23.03
N SER A 16 7.72 4.27 -23.82
CA SER A 16 6.40 4.77 -23.42
C SER A 16 5.42 3.62 -23.20
N ARG A 17 5.43 2.60 -24.08
CA ARG A 17 4.60 1.41 -23.91
C ARG A 17 5.00 0.54 -22.71
N ALA A 18 6.25 0.61 -22.25
CA ALA A 18 6.66 0.00 -20.99
C ALA A 18 6.08 0.77 -19.79
N ALA A 19 6.13 2.11 -19.80
CA ALA A 19 5.48 2.92 -18.77
C ALA A 19 3.97 2.65 -18.68
N ASP A 20 3.28 2.58 -19.82
CA ASP A 20 1.83 2.25 -19.87
C ASP A 20 1.52 0.88 -19.25
N ALA A 21 2.50 -0.03 -19.23
CA ALA A 21 2.40 -1.36 -18.62
C ALA A 21 2.88 -1.39 -17.15
N GLY A 22 3.21 -0.25 -16.55
CA GLY A 22 3.72 -0.14 -15.18
C GLY A 22 5.20 -0.53 -15.01
N GLU A 23 5.92 -0.69 -16.11
CA GLU A 23 7.34 -1.04 -16.15
C GLU A 23 8.22 0.20 -16.25
N VAL A 24 9.47 0.11 -15.79
CA VAL A 24 10.44 1.22 -15.96
C VAL A 24 10.58 1.53 -17.46
N PRO A 25 10.42 2.80 -17.90
CA PRO A 25 10.28 3.15 -19.33
C PRO A 25 11.61 3.10 -20.06
N ILE A 26 12.00 1.89 -20.47
CA ILE A 26 13.16 1.64 -21.32
C ILE A 26 12.68 0.89 -22.54
N GLY A 27 13.11 1.35 -23.71
CA GLY A 27 12.81 0.76 -25.00
C GLY A 27 14.08 0.62 -25.82
N ALA A 28 14.09 -0.37 -26.71
CA ALA A 28 15.21 -0.70 -27.57
C ALA A 28 14.74 -1.11 -28.96
N VAL A 29 15.57 -0.83 -29.98
CA VAL A 29 15.32 -1.18 -31.38
C VAL A 29 16.61 -1.75 -31.97
N VAL A 30 16.50 -2.87 -32.68
CA VAL A 30 17.58 -3.47 -33.46
C VAL A 30 17.36 -3.19 -34.93
N VAL A 31 18.36 -2.62 -35.59
CA VAL A 31 18.36 -2.24 -37.01
C VAL A 31 19.44 -3.00 -37.74
N LYS A 32 19.14 -3.46 -38.96
CA LYS A 32 20.12 -4.04 -39.89
C LYS A 32 19.91 -3.41 -41.26
N GLU A 33 20.98 -2.90 -41.87
CA GLU A 33 20.93 -2.29 -43.21
C GLU A 33 19.87 -1.17 -43.33
N GLY A 34 19.66 -0.42 -42.26
CA GLY A 34 18.67 0.67 -42.21
C GLY A 34 17.22 0.21 -42.06
N VAL A 35 16.97 -1.08 -41.77
CA VAL A 35 15.65 -1.65 -41.54
C VAL A 35 15.53 -2.15 -40.10
N VAL A 36 14.40 -1.86 -39.44
CA VAL A 36 14.10 -2.41 -38.11
C VAL A 36 13.90 -3.91 -38.22
N VAL A 37 14.72 -4.68 -37.51
CA VAL A 37 14.63 -6.14 -37.40
C VAL A 37 13.77 -6.54 -36.21
N ALA A 38 13.93 -5.84 -35.08
CA ALA A 38 13.21 -6.12 -33.87
C ALA A 38 13.10 -4.89 -32.97
N VAL A 39 12.13 -4.94 -32.05
CA VAL A 39 11.96 -3.96 -30.99
C VAL A 39 11.84 -4.70 -29.65
N GLY A 40 12.17 -4.01 -28.57
CA GLY A 40 12.06 -4.53 -27.22
C GLY A 40 11.76 -3.42 -26.23
N ARG A 41 11.18 -3.79 -25.10
CA ARG A 41 10.90 -2.87 -23.98
C ARG A 41 11.05 -3.63 -22.68
N ASN A 42 11.25 -2.90 -21.58
CA ASN A 42 11.29 -3.51 -20.26
C ASN A 42 9.98 -4.25 -19.96
N SER A 43 10.12 -5.46 -19.43
CA SER A 43 9.00 -6.24 -18.89
C SER A 43 9.39 -7.19 -17.73
N PRO A 44 10.32 -6.82 -16.81
CA PRO A 44 10.75 -7.72 -15.75
C PRO A 44 9.64 -8.05 -14.75
N VAL A 45 8.72 -7.12 -14.47
CA VAL A 45 7.61 -7.35 -13.54
C VAL A 45 6.58 -8.27 -14.18
N ALA A 46 6.15 -7.96 -15.40
CA ALA A 46 5.11 -8.69 -16.11
C ALA A 46 5.53 -10.12 -16.48
N GLN A 47 6.81 -10.34 -16.82
CA GLN A 47 7.32 -11.67 -17.18
C GLN A 47 7.89 -12.44 -16.00
N HIS A 48 8.02 -11.82 -14.82
CA HIS A 48 8.76 -12.36 -13.67
C HIS A 48 10.18 -12.84 -14.06
N ASP A 49 10.79 -12.17 -15.04
CA ASP A 49 12.11 -12.51 -15.59
C ASP A 49 13.07 -11.35 -15.31
N PRO A 50 14.07 -11.53 -14.41
CA PRO A 50 15.03 -10.48 -14.11
C PRO A 50 15.89 -10.09 -15.32
N SER A 51 15.91 -10.90 -16.38
CA SER A 51 16.63 -10.62 -17.63
C SER A 51 15.80 -9.90 -18.69
N ALA A 52 14.49 -9.70 -18.48
CA ALA A 52 13.57 -9.11 -19.47
C ALA A 52 13.70 -7.58 -19.58
N HIS A 53 14.94 -7.11 -19.75
CA HIS A 53 15.28 -5.74 -20.10
C HIS A 53 15.01 -5.48 -21.58
N ALA A 54 14.79 -4.21 -21.94
CA ALA A 54 14.49 -3.80 -23.31
C ALA A 54 15.50 -4.34 -24.34
N GLU A 55 16.79 -4.25 -24.03
CA GLU A 55 17.88 -4.67 -24.90
C GLU A 55 17.88 -6.19 -25.08
N VAL A 56 17.75 -6.94 -24.00
CA VAL A 56 17.69 -8.42 -24.04
C VAL A 56 16.47 -8.88 -24.83
N ASN A 57 15.31 -8.26 -24.61
CA ASN A 57 14.08 -8.56 -25.34
C ASN A 57 14.25 -8.27 -26.84
N ALA A 58 14.86 -7.13 -27.20
CA ALA A 58 15.12 -6.79 -28.60
C ALA A 58 16.13 -7.74 -29.26
N LEU A 59 17.20 -8.13 -28.55
CA LEU A 59 18.19 -9.10 -29.02
C LEU A 59 17.59 -10.50 -29.23
N ARG A 60 16.75 -10.98 -28.30
CA ARG A 60 16.03 -12.26 -28.43
C ARG A 60 15.12 -12.25 -29.67
N ALA A 61 14.35 -11.18 -29.85
CA ALA A 61 13.47 -11.02 -31.00
C ALA A 61 14.26 -10.92 -32.31
N ALA A 62 15.37 -10.19 -32.34
CA ALA A 62 16.24 -10.09 -33.52
C ALA A 62 16.86 -11.44 -33.89
N GLY A 63 17.35 -12.19 -32.90
CA GLY A 63 17.93 -13.51 -33.14
C GLY A 63 16.91 -14.52 -33.67
N ALA A 64 15.66 -14.45 -33.19
CA ALA A 64 14.57 -15.24 -33.74
C ALA A 64 14.25 -14.83 -35.19
N ALA A 65 14.17 -13.53 -35.48
CA ALA A 65 13.86 -13.01 -36.80
C ALA A 65 14.94 -13.33 -37.86
N LEU A 66 16.21 -13.31 -37.47
CA LEU A 66 17.35 -13.60 -38.35
C LEU A 66 17.77 -15.07 -38.33
N GLY A 67 17.19 -15.89 -37.45
CA GLY A 67 17.56 -17.31 -37.28
C GLY A 67 19.00 -17.50 -36.81
N ASN A 68 19.58 -16.54 -36.09
CA ASN A 68 20.98 -16.57 -35.66
C ASN A 68 21.19 -15.78 -34.35
N TYR A 69 22.02 -16.32 -33.46
CA TYR A 69 22.40 -15.62 -32.22
C TYR A 69 23.45 -14.54 -32.44
N ARG A 70 24.23 -14.65 -33.53
CA ARG A 70 25.13 -13.59 -33.99
C ARG A 70 24.34 -12.63 -34.85
N LEU A 71 24.26 -11.39 -34.38
CA LEU A 71 23.57 -10.28 -35.01
C LEU A 71 24.61 -9.38 -35.70
N ASP A 72 25.49 -10.00 -36.49
CA ASP A 72 26.51 -9.28 -37.25
C ASP A 72 25.83 -8.21 -38.14
N ASP A 73 26.49 -7.06 -38.27
CA ASP A 73 26.01 -5.84 -38.95
C ASP A 73 24.75 -5.19 -38.36
N CYS A 74 24.24 -5.69 -37.23
CA CYS A 74 23.13 -5.04 -36.53
C CYS A 74 23.60 -3.91 -35.62
N GLU A 75 22.75 -2.91 -35.50
CA GLU A 75 22.91 -1.75 -34.63
C GLU A 75 21.75 -1.72 -33.63
N LEU A 76 22.03 -1.47 -32.36
CA LEU A 76 21.00 -1.39 -31.31
C LEU A 76 20.88 0.03 -30.78
N PHE A 77 19.66 0.54 -30.72
CA PHE A 77 19.32 1.84 -30.16
C PHE A 77 18.53 1.62 -28.88
N VAL A 78 18.94 2.21 -27.75
CA VAL A 78 18.28 2.05 -26.45
C VAL A 78 18.15 3.38 -25.70
N THR A 79 17.03 3.62 -25.02
CA THR A 79 16.77 4.91 -24.39
C THR A 79 17.66 5.20 -23.16
N LEU A 80 18.19 4.17 -22.50
CA LEU A 80 19.08 4.30 -21.34
C LEU A 80 20.39 3.54 -21.59
N GLU A 81 21.49 4.03 -21.02
CA GLU A 81 22.77 3.33 -21.02
C GLU A 81 22.61 1.89 -20.51
N PRO A 82 23.16 0.88 -21.23
CA PRO A 82 22.95 -0.51 -20.87
C PRO A 82 23.65 -0.88 -19.57
N CYS A 83 23.01 -1.72 -18.76
CA CYS A 83 23.60 -2.31 -17.57
C CYS A 83 24.61 -3.43 -17.93
N PRO A 84 25.39 -3.98 -16.98
CA PRO A 84 26.40 -5.01 -17.26
C PRO A 84 25.85 -6.25 -17.95
N MET A 85 24.63 -6.67 -17.59
CA MET A 85 23.95 -7.81 -18.23
C MET A 85 23.69 -7.55 -19.71
N CYS A 86 23.11 -6.39 -20.03
CA CYS A 86 22.75 -6.03 -21.40
C CYS A 86 23.99 -5.78 -22.26
N ALA A 87 25.00 -5.09 -21.72
CA ALA A 87 26.28 -4.89 -22.39
C ALA A 87 26.98 -6.24 -22.71
N GLY A 88 27.00 -7.17 -21.76
CA GLY A 88 27.51 -8.52 -22.01
C GLY A 88 26.73 -9.27 -23.10
N ALA A 89 25.40 -9.16 -23.10
CA ALA A 89 24.55 -9.76 -24.13
C ALA A 89 24.83 -9.17 -25.53
N MET A 90 25.02 -7.85 -25.63
CA MET A 90 25.37 -7.16 -26.88
C MET A 90 26.72 -7.63 -27.46
N LEU A 91 27.73 -7.80 -26.60
CA LEU A 91 29.03 -8.33 -27.00
C LEU A 91 28.94 -9.78 -27.49
N HIS A 92 28.19 -10.63 -26.80
CA HIS A 92 27.92 -12.00 -27.25
C HIS A 92 27.14 -12.07 -28.56
N ALA A 93 26.22 -11.12 -28.77
CA ALA A 93 25.44 -10.98 -30.00
C ALA A 93 26.25 -10.37 -31.16
N ARG A 94 27.45 -9.83 -30.91
CA ARG A 94 28.34 -9.26 -31.93
C ARG A 94 27.73 -8.07 -32.68
N LEU A 95 27.01 -7.22 -31.96
CA LEU A 95 26.48 -6.00 -32.56
C LEU A 95 27.61 -5.14 -33.11
N LYS A 96 27.41 -4.60 -34.30
CA LYS A 96 28.32 -3.63 -34.92
C LYS A 96 28.38 -2.34 -34.10
N ARG A 97 27.20 -1.86 -33.66
CA ARG A 97 27.06 -0.58 -32.96
C ARG A 97 25.96 -0.61 -31.90
N VAL A 98 26.19 0.10 -30.80
CA VAL A 98 25.19 0.40 -29.77
C VAL A 98 25.10 1.91 -29.62
N VAL A 99 23.89 2.44 -29.69
CA VAL A 99 23.59 3.85 -29.51
C VAL A 99 22.62 3.99 -28.34
N PHE A 100 22.97 4.77 -27.33
CA PHE A 100 22.10 5.00 -26.18
C PHE A 100 21.73 6.48 -25.99
N GLY A 101 20.58 6.69 -25.38
CA GLY A 101 20.08 8.02 -25.04
C GLY A 101 20.71 8.58 -23.78
N ALA A 102 20.00 8.45 -22.65
CA ALA A 102 20.44 8.95 -21.36
C ALA A 102 21.54 8.06 -20.76
N ALA A 103 22.52 8.68 -20.08
CA ALA A 103 23.50 7.96 -19.26
C ALA A 103 22.84 7.41 -17.98
N ASP A 104 23.36 6.29 -17.46
CA ASP A 104 22.95 5.73 -16.17
C ASP A 104 24.10 5.82 -15.14
N PRO A 105 24.12 6.88 -14.30
CA PRO A 105 25.19 7.07 -13.30
C PRO A 105 25.18 6.04 -12.16
N ARG A 106 24.15 5.18 -12.07
CA ARG A 106 24.02 4.20 -10.99
C ARG A 106 24.44 2.80 -11.41
N THR A 107 24.12 2.40 -12.64
CA THR A 107 24.38 1.03 -13.10
C THR A 107 24.92 0.92 -14.54
N GLY A 108 25.18 2.03 -15.21
CA GLY A 108 25.62 2.05 -16.61
C GLY A 108 26.97 1.37 -16.83
N ALA A 109 27.03 0.52 -17.86
CA ALA A 109 28.18 -0.31 -18.21
C ALA A 109 28.87 0.10 -19.53
N ALA A 110 28.55 1.30 -20.04
CA ALA A 110 29.14 1.86 -21.25
C ALA A 110 29.88 3.18 -20.97
N GLY A 111 30.43 3.32 -19.75
CA GLY A 111 31.25 4.45 -19.34
C GLY A 111 30.85 5.10 -18.01
N SER A 112 29.62 4.92 -17.52
CA SER A 112 29.19 5.58 -16.27
C SER A 112 29.79 4.95 -15.01
N VAL A 113 29.54 3.66 -14.77
CA VAL A 113 30.07 2.94 -13.60
C VAL A 113 31.22 2.01 -13.99
N VAL A 114 31.02 1.31 -15.10
CA VAL A 114 32.04 0.46 -15.74
C VAL A 114 31.94 0.67 -17.25
N ASP A 115 33.00 0.38 -17.98
CA ASP A 115 32.97 0.29 -19.42
C ASP A 115 33.34 -1.13 -19.83
N LEU A 116 32.33 -1.93 -20.21
CA LEU A 116 32.53 -3.30 -20.70
C LEU A 116 32.91 -3.34 -22.18
N PHE A 117 32.82 -2.22 -22.90
CA PHE A 117 33.18 -2.12 -24.31
C PHE A 117 34.64 -1.69 -24.52
N ALA A 118 35.28 -1.09 -23.51
CA ALA A 118 36.67 -0.67 -23.53
C ALA A 118 37.75 -1.79 -23.49
N PRO A 119 37.59 -2.92 -22.77
CA PRO A 119 38.68 -3.87 -22.59
C PRO A 119 39.08 -4.59 -23.90
N PRO A 120 40.33 -4.44 -24.38
CA PRO A 120 40.77 -5.02 -25.65
C PRO A 120 40.95 -6.55 -25.61
N GLN A 121 40.89 -7.16 -24.41
CA GLN A 121 41.00 -8.60 -24.23
C GLN A 121 39.73 -9.35 -24.64
N LEU A 122 38.61 -8.64 -24.79
CA LEU A 122 37.36 -9.24 -25.21
C LEU A 122 37.40 -9.54 -26.72
N ASN A 123 36.76 -10.65 -27.11
CA ASN A 123 36.87 -11.22 -28.46
C ASN A 123 36.07 -10.46 -29.53
N HIS A 124 35.14 -9.59 -29.13
CA HIS A 124 34.32 -8.78 -30.03
C HIS A 124 34.35 -7.32 -29.58
N HIS A 125 34.37 -6.40 -30.55
CA HIS A 125 34.39 -4.96 -30.30
C HIS A 125 33.17 -4.32 -30.95
N THR A 126 32.34 -3.69 -30.13
CA THR A 126 31.12 -2.98 -30.55
C THR A 126 31.37 -1.50 -30.42
N SER A 127 31.07 -0.73 -31.47
CA SER A 127 31.15 0.74 -31.39
C SER A 127 30.01 1.27 -30.51
N VAL A 128 30.32 2.20 -29.60
CA VAL A 128 29.33 2.76 -28.68
C VAL A 128 29.23 4.27 -28.83
N GLN A 129 28.00 4.79 -28.86
CA GLN A 129 27.70 6.21 -28.87
C GLN A 129 26.58 6.52 -27.88
N GLY A 130 26.86 7.34 -26.88
CA GLY A 130 25.85 7.88 -25.97
C GLY A 130 25.31 9.24 -26.42
N GLY A 131 24.20 9.67 -25.81
CA GLY A 131 23.74 11.06 -25.89
C GLY A 131 22.66 11.35 -26.93
N VAL A 132 22.20 10.37 -27.70
CA VAL A 132 21.20 10.60 -28.76
C VAL A 132 19.82 10.78 -28.13
N LEU A 133 19.22 11.97 -28.26
CA LEU A 133 17.96 12.35 -27.58
C LEU A 133 18.02 12.10 -26.06
N ALA A 134 19.17 12.35 -25.45
CA ALA A 134 19.40 12.08 -24.03
C ALA A 134 18.42 12.82 -23.12
N LEU A 135 18.06 14.06 -23.45
CA LEU A 135 17.14 14.87 -22.66
C LEU A 135 15.73 14.26 -22.65
N GLU A 136 15.25 13.83 -23.82
CA GLU A 136 13.94 13.19 -23.97
C GLU A 136 13.89 11.84 -23.25
N CYS A 137 14.95 11.04 -23.38
CA CYS A 137 15.08 9.76 -22.69
C CYS A 137 15.11 9.93 -21.17
N GLN A 138 15.86 10.93 -20.69
CA GLN A 138 15.94 11.24 -19.26
C GLN A 138 14.61 11.78 -18.73
N ALA A 139 13.92 12.64 -19.47
CA ALA A 139 12.64 13.21 -19.08
C ALA A 139 11.58 12.13 -18.88
N LEU A 140 11.50 11.15 -19.79
CA LEU A 140 10.55 10.03 -19.66
C LEU A 140 10.82 9.19 -18.40
N LEU A 141 12.08 8.85 -18.14
CA LEU A 141 12.48 8.08 -16.95
C LEU A 141 12.20 8.85 -15.65
N GLN A 142 12.50 10.15 -15.61
CA GLN A 142 12.24 11.00 -14.45
C GLN A 142 10.73 11.16 -14.20
N GLY A 143 9.94 11.35 -15.25
CA GLY A 143 8.48 11.45 -15.18
C GLY A 143 7.86 10.23 -14.51
N PHE A 144 8.21 9.03 -14.99
CA PHE A 144 7.72 7.77 -14.43
C PHE A 144 8.01 7.62 -12.92
N PHE A 145 9.24 7.88 -12.49
CA PHE A 145 9.57 7.78 -11.06
C PHE A 145 8.96 8.91 -10.23
N GLN A 146 8.73 10.10 -10.81
CA GLN A 146 8.06 11.19 -10.12
C GLN A 146 6.59 10.88 -9.89
N GLU A 147 5.90 10.32 -10.88
CA GLU A 147 4.52 9.86 -10.77
C GLU A 147 4.40 8.79 -9.69
N ARG A 148 5.25 7.75 -9.71
CA ARG A 148 5.24 6.71 -8.66
C ARG A 148 5.54 7.26 -7.27
N ARG A 149 6.43 8.26 -7.14
CA ARG A 149 6.67 8.93 -5.84
C ARG A 149 5.45 9.73 -5.40
N ASN A 150 4.75 10.39 -6.32
CA ASN A 150 3.54 11.15 -6.03
C ASN A 150 2.40 10.23 -5.61
N GLU A 151 2.18 9.13 -6.34
CA GLU A 151 1.22 8.08 -5.98
C GLU A 151 1.54 7.49 -4.61
N ALA A 152 2.81 7.14 -4.37
CA ALA A 152 3.24 6.64 -3.07
C ALA A 152 3.03 7.67 -1.95
N ARG A 153 3.23 8.97 -2.23
CA ARG A 153 2.98 10.05 -1.26
C ARG A 153 1.50 10.30 -1.02
N MET A 154 0.66 10.18 -2.05
CA MET A 154 -0.80 10.29 -1.94
C MET A 154 -1.39 9.09 -1.19
N ALA A 155 -0.81 7.89 -1.38
CA ALA A 155 -1.15 6.69 -0.62
C ALA A 155 -0.54 6.67 0.79
N ALA A 156 0.57 7.39 1.01
CA ALA A 156 1.21 7.50 2.32
C ALA A 156 0.36 8.36 3.24
N GLU A 157 -0.37 7.69 4.13
CA GLU A 157 -1.09 8.34 5.20
C GLU A 157 -0.06 8.91 6.22
N PRO A 158 0.12 10.24 6.33
CA PRO A 158 1.17 10.81 7.15
C PRO A 158 1.02 10.37 8.62
N LEU A 159 2.14 10.00 9.23
CA LEU A 159 2.23 9.64 10.64
C LEU A 159 2.96 10.78 11.36
N ARG A 160 2.36 11.28 12.44
CA ARG A 160 3.00 12.30 13.28
C ARG A 160 4.24 11.74 13.98
N ASP A 161 5.26 12.59 14.16
CA ASP A 161 6.52 12.21 14.83
C ASP A 161 6.33 11.72 16.27
N ASP A 162 5.23 12.10 16.92
CA ASP A 162 4.88 11.70 18.28
C ASP A 162 3.94 10.48 18.34
N ALA A 163 3.72 9.80 17.21
CA ALA A 163 2.93 8.59 17.11
C ALA A 163 3.72 7.42 16.49
N LEU A 164 3.22 6.22 16.74
CA LEU A 164 3.60 4.98 16.07
C LEU A 164 2.38 4.44 15.33
N ARG A 165 2.61 3.70 14.25
CA ARG A 165 1.56 2.98 13.53
C ARG A 165 1.95 1.53 13.46
N THR A 166 1.06 0.67 13.97
CA THR A 166 1.28 -0.77 13.93
C THR A 166 1.34 -1.22 12.47
N PRO A 167 2.39 -1.94 12.06
CA PRO A 167 2.51 -2.45 10.70
C PRO A 167 1.30 -3.32 10.30
N PRO A 168 0.73 -3.15 9.09
CA PRO A 168 -0.53 -3.80 8.70
C PRO A 168 -0.45 -5.33 8.69
N GLU A 169 0.75 -5.89 8.48
CA GLU A 169 1.00 -7.34 8.42
C GLU A 169 0.69 -8.02 9.75
N ARG A 170 0.74 -7.28 10.86
CA ARG A 170 0.35 -7.73 12.21
C ARG A 170 -1.12 -8.15 12.30
N PHE A 171 -1.97 -7.64 11.40
CA PHE A 171 -3.40 -7.89 11.39
C PHE A 171 -3.84 -8.87 10.30
N GLY A 172 -2.96 -9.22 9.36
CA GLY A 172 -3.33 -9.93 8.13
C GLY A 172 -3.77 -11.39 8.31
N SER A 173 -3.41 -12.03 9.43
CA SER A 173 -3.68 -13.45 9.69
C SER A 173 -4.68 -13.70 10.83
N LEU A 174 -5.44 -12.69 11.23
CA LEU A 174 -6.38 -12.81 12.35
C LEU A 174 -7.68 -13.47 11.90
N ALA A 175 -8.06 -14.55 12.59
CA ALA A 175 -9.30 -15.27 12.34
C ALA A 175 -10.52 -14.34 12.42
N ASP A 176 -11.45 -14.52 11.48
CA ASP A 176 -12.74 -13.82 11.37
C ASP A 176 -12.65 -12.28 11.22
N TYR A 177 -11.47 -11.76 10.91
CA TYR A 177 -11.18 -10.32 10.89
C TYR A 177 -10.79 -9.78 9.50
N ALA A 178 -11.51 -10.20 8.46
CA ALA A 178 -11.44 -9.61 7.13
C ALA A 178 -12.54 -8.52 7.01
N PHE A 179 -12.16 -7.26 7.22
CA PHE A 179 -13.03 -6.08 7.11
C PHE A 179 -12.33 -4.96 6.34
N ASP A 180 -13.13 -4.13 5.67
CA ASP A 180 -12.63 -2.92 5.02
C ASP A 180 -12.22 -1.90 6.08
N ALA A 181 -10.99 -1.40 5.94
CA ALA A 181 -10.45 -0.43 6.89
C ALA A 181 -10.90 0.98 6.50
N ASN A 182 -11.59 1.66 7.42
CA ASN A 182 -11.92 3.07 7.26
C ASN A 182 -11.05 3.90 8.21
N TYR A 183 -10.69 5.11 7.80
CA TYR A 183 -9.84 6.00 8.57
C TYR A 183 -10.35 7.44 8.57
N VAL A 184 -10.05 8.16 9.65
CA VAL A 184 -10.27 9.60 9.77
C VAL A 184 -9.09 10.23 10.50
N SER A 185 -8.63 11.40 10.05
CA SER A 185 -7.46 12.09 10.62
C SER A 185 -7.62 13.61 10.70
N ASP A 186 -8.68 14.15 10.11
CA ASP A 186 -8.95 15.59 9.95
C ASP A 186 -9.86 16.17 11.04
N LEU A 187 -10.28 15.37 12.03
CA LEU A 187 -11.07 15.85 13.15
C LEU A 187 -10.21 16.74 14.08
N PRO A 188 -10.68 17.94 14.49
CA PRO A 188 -9.96 18.81 15.42
C PRO A 188 -9.46 18.09 16.68
N ALA A 189 -10.29 17.25 17.31
CA ALA A 189 -9.93 16.51 18.52
C ALA A 189 -8.80 15.48 18.28
N LEU A 190 -8.65 14.96 17.05
CA LEU A 190 -7.58 14.02 16.70
C LEU A 190 -6.21 14.68 16.61
N ARG A 191 -6.16 16.00 16.42
CA ARG A 191 -4.91 16.76 16.29
C ARG A 191 -4.01 16.21 15.16
N GLY A 192 -4.58 15.58 14.13
CA GLY A 192 -3.83 14.95 13.05
C GLY A 192 -3.36 13.51 13.31
N TRP A 193 -3.73 12.87 14.42
CA TRP A 193 -3.62 11.41 14.54
C TRP A 193 -4.73 10.73 13.76
N ARG A 194 -4.44 9.55 13.23
CA ARG A 194 -5.40 8.76 12.47
C ARG A 194 -6.14 7.77 13.35
N MET A 195 -7.47 7.82 13.31
CA MET A 195 -8.36 6.84 13.92
C MET A 195 -8.88 5.87 12.86
N HIS A 196 -8.75 4.58 13.11
CA HIS A 196 -9.39 3.51 12.35
C HIS A 196 -10.81 3.26 12.87
N TYR A 197 -11.72 2.84 11.99
CA TYR A 197 -13.02 2.31 12.38
C TYR A 197 -13.55 1.29 11.37
N LEU A 198 -14.41 0.40 11.85
CA LEU A 198 -15.27 -0.43 11.03
C LEU A 198 -16.62 0.29 10.85
N ASP A 199 -17.18 0.16 9.66
CA ASP A 199 -18.53 0.62 9.34
C ASP A 199 -19.14 -0.41 8.41
N GLU A 200 -19.83 -1.38 8.99
CA GLU A 200 -20.34 -2.57 8.32
C GLU A 200 -21.86 -2.54 8.21
N GLY A 201 -22.41 -3.22 7.20
CA GLY A 201 -23.84 -3.23 6.90
C GLY A 201 -24.34 -2.03 6.08
N PRO A 202 -25.66 -1.92 5.83
CA PRO A 202 -26.24 -0.90 4.96
C PRO A 202 -26.06 0.52 5.52
N LYS A 203 -25.47 1.43 4.75
CA LYS A 203 -25.14 2.80 5.22
C LYS A 203 -26.37 3.65 5.50
N ASP A 204 -27.48 3.34 4.85
CA ASP A 204 -28.81 3.94 4.97
C ASP A 204 -29.68 3.28 6.05
N SER A 205 -29.18 2.24 6.74
CA SER A 205 -29.90 1.62 7.84
C SER A 205 -30.16 2.62 8.97
N GLU A 206 -31.43 2.76 9.36
CA GLU A 206 -31.85 3.48 10.57
C GLU A 206 -31.57 2.68 11.86
N ARG A 207 -31.19 1.41 11.72
CA ARG A 207 -30.85 0.50 12.81
C ARG A 207 -29.33 0.44 12.94
N VAL A 208 -28.78 1.24 13.84
CA VAL A 208 -27.33 1.38 13.99
C VAL A 208 -26.86 0.98 15.38
N LEU A 209 -25.86 0.10 15.42
CA LEU A 209 -25.13 -0.27 16.63
C LEU A 209 -23.79 0.47 16.66
N LEU A 210 -23.56 1.27 17.71
CA LEU A 210 -22.23 1.82 17.99
C LEU A 210 -21.54 0.95 19.03
N CYS A 211 -20.43 0.30 18.67
CA CYS A 211 -19.72 -0.65 19.51
C CYS A 211 -18.42 -0.06 20.05
N ILE A 212 -18.33 0.14 21.36
CA ILE A 212 -17.17 0.75 22.04
C ILE A 212 -16.40 -0.30 22.83
N HIS A 213 -15.15 -0.52 22.45
CA HIS A 213 -14.23 -1.40 23.20
C HIS A 213 -13.58 -0.62 24.35
N GLY A 214 -13.01 -1.34 25.31
CA GLY A 214 -12.28 -0.72 26.40
C GLY A 214 -10.76 -0.76 26.24
N PRO A 215 -10.03 -0.35 27.29
CA PRO A 215 -8.57 -0.28 27.26
C PRO A 215 -7.89 -1.62 26.95
N GLY A 216 -7.00 -1.62 25.96
CA GLY A 216 -6.29 -2.81 25.48
C GLY A 216 -7.09 -3.77 24.61
N GLU A 217 -8.39 -3.53 24.48
CA GLU A 217 -9.20 -4.13 23.44
C GLU A 217 -9.15 -3.26 22.17
N TRP A 218 -9.79 -3.75 21.12
CA TRP A 218 -9.96 -3.04 19.86
C TRP A 218 -11.14 -3.68 19.10
N SER A 219 -11.46 -3.17 17.92
CA SER A 219 -12.59 -3.60 17.09
C SER A 219 -12.70 -5.12 16.86
N TYR A 220 -11.60 -5.88 17.00
CA TYR A 220 -11.63 -7.35 17.02
C TYR A 220 -12.60 -7.95 18.05
N PHE A 221 -12.81 -7.29 19.20
CA PHE A 221 -13.79 -7.68 20.22
C PHE A 221 -15.20 -7.83 19.62
N PHE A 222 -15.56 -6.97 18.66
CA PHE A 222 -16.89 -6.95 18.05
C PHE A 222 -16.94 -7.62 16.67
N ARG A 223 -15.93 -8.41 16.28
CA ARG A 223 -15.83 -9.00 14.93
C ARG A 223 -17.08 -9.79 14.52
N HIS A 224 -17.72 -10.52 15.43
CA HIS A 224 -18.93 -11.28 15.11
C HIS A 224 -20.15 -10.36 14.98
N LEU A 225 -20.25 -9.33 15.81
CA LEU A 225 -21.32 -8.33 15.73
C LEU A 225 -21.20 -7.47 14.47
N ALA A 226 -19.98 -7.12 14.05
CA ALA A 226 -19.70 -6.39 12.82
C ALA A 226 -20.12 -7.16 11.55
N ARG A 227 -20.33 -8.47 11.63
CA ARG A 227 -20.86 -9.31 10.53
C ARG A 227 -22.36 -9.52 10.59
N ALA A 228 -23.03 -9.00 11.60
CA ALA A 228 -24.42 -9.29 11.82
C ALA A 228 -25.31 -8.62 10.77
N ASN A 229 -26.34 -9.35 10.34
CA ASN A 229 -27.27 -8.87 9.32
C ASN A 229 -28.38 -7.99 9.92
N GLY A 230 -28.96 -7.11 9.11
CA GLY A 230 -30.15 -6.33 9.48
C GLY A 230 -29.87 -5.07 10.31
N VAL A 231 -28.60 -4.76 10.58
CA VAL A 231 -28.13 -3.56 11.27
C VAL A 231 -26.90 -3.00 10.57
N ARG A 232 -26.64 -1.70 10.76
CA ARG A 232 -25.34 -1.09 10.50
C ARG A 232 -24.52 -1.10 11.78
N VAL A 233 -23.25 -1.48 11.71
CA VAL A 233 -22.40 -1.62 12.89
C VAL A 233 -21.17 -0.72 12.75
N LEU A 234 -21.02 0.19 13.69
CA LEU A 234 -19.93 1.14 13.78
C LEU A 234 -18.99 0.73 14.92
N VAL A 235 -17.71 0.48 14.62
CA VAL A 235 -16.72 0.04 15.61
C VAL A 235 -15.43 0.85 15.49
N PRO A 236 -15.29 1.96 16.22
CA PRO A 236 -14.05 2.74 16.22
C PRO A 236 -12.95 2.02 17.01
N ASP A 237 -11.72 2.03 16.48
CA ASP A 237 -10.53 1.75 17.29
C ASP A 237 -10.10 3.04 17.98
N LEU A 238 -10.14 3.07 19.30
CA LEU A 238 -9.66 4.25 20.04
C LEU A 238 -8.20 4.55 19.69
N ILE A 239 -7.83 5.84 19.61
CA ILE A 239 -6.43 6.25 19.45
C ILE A 239 -5.57 5.58 20.54
N GLY A 240 -4.47 4.93 20.14
CA GLY A 240 -3.67 4.09 21.04
C GLY A 240 -3.98 2.60 20.96
N MET A 241 -5.08 2.20 20.32
CA MET A 241 -5.57 0.82 20.25
C MET A 241 -5.74 0.37 18.79
N GLY A 242 -5.90 -0.93 18.56
CA GLY A 242 -6.24 -1.49 17.26
C GLY A 242 -5.36 -1.03 16.10
N LYS A 243 -5.98 -0.68 14.96
CA LYS A 243 -5.32 -0.13 13.77
C LYS A 243 -5.15 1.40 13.81
N SER A 244 -5.62 2.06 14.86
CA SER A 244 -5.41 3.49 15.08
C SER A 244 -3.96 3.82 15.44
N ASP A 245 -3.58 5.08 15.20
CA ASP A 245 -2.29 5.62 15.60
C ASP A 245 -2.08 5.49 17.10
N LYS A 246 -0.81 5.35 17.50
CA LYS A 246 -0.40 5.13 18.88
C LYS A 246 0.48 6.27 19.34
N PRO A 247 -0.09 7.33 19.95
CA PRO A 247 0.67 8.39 20.59
C PRO A 247 1.69 7.80 21.57
N LYS A 248 2.93 8.29 21.51
CA LYS A 248 4.04 7.76 22.31
C LYS A 248 3.92 8.11 23.80
N ARG A 249 3.13 9.13 24.15
CA ARG A 249 3.00 9.69 25.50
C ARG A 249 1.71 9.27 26.18
N GLU A 250 1.81 8.74 27.39
CA GLU A 250 0.69 8.25 28.20
C GLU A 250 -0.34 9.35 28.49
N GLY A 251 0.12 10.56 28.80
CA GLY A 251 -0.75 11.70 29.16
C GLY A 251 -1.70 12.16 28.05
N VAL A 252 -1.55 11.66 26.82
CA VAL A 252 -2.51 11.86 25.73
C VAL A 252 -3.80 11.08 25.98
N HIS A 253 -3.72 9.89 26.54
CA HIS A 253 -4.82 8.96 26.65
C HIS A 253 -5.68 9.27 27.87
N ARG A 254 -6.64 10.19 27.70
CA ARG A 254 -7.68 10.49 28.69
C ARG A 254 -9.06 10.10 28.15
N LEU A 255 -9.90 9.52 29.01
CA LEU A 255 -11.23 9.06 28.59
C LEU A 255 -12.15 10.19 28.11
N ASP A 256 -12.04 11.37 28.70
CA ASP A 256 -12.80 12.54 28.28
C ASP A 256 -12.38 13.02 26.88
N TRP A 257 -11.07 13.00 26.57
CA TRP A 257 -10.59 13.26 25.22
C TRP A 257 -11.03 12.20 24.20
N HIS A 258 -11.01 10.91 24.57
CA HIS A 258 -11.54 9.85 23.72
C HIS A 258 -13.04 10.03 23.44
N ARG A 259 -13.83 10.46 24.44
CA ARG A 259 -15.23 10.83 24.24
C ARG A 259 -15.34 11.97 23.22
N ASP A 260 -14.56 13.04 23.34
CA ASP A 260 -14.63 14.19 22.43
C ASP A 260 -14.30 13.80 20.98
N VAL A 261 -13.26 12.98 20.77
CA VAL A 261 -12.91 12.41 19.44
C VAL A 261 -14.09 11.63 18.85
N LEU A 262 -14.73 10.78 19.65
CA LEU A 262 -15.86 9.97 19.20
C LEU A 262 -17.10 10.82 18.92
N GLN A 263 -17.34 11.90 19.67
CA GLN A 263 -18.44 12.83 19.40
C GLN A 263 -18.25 13.54 18.05
N GLU A 264 -17.07 14.10 17.79
CA GLU A 264 -16.75 14.71 16.49
C GLU A 264 -16.85 13.70 15.34
N TRP A 265 -16.40 12.46 15.55
CA TRP A 265 -16.53 11.40 14.56
C TRP A 265 -18.00 11.03 14.28
N LEU A 266 -18.84 10.94 15.31
CA LEU A 266 -20.28 10.68 15.14
C LEU A 266 -21.01 11.83 14.43
N GLU A 267 -20.55 13.07 14.56
CA GLU A 267 -21.04 14.22 13.80
C GLU A 267 -20.65 14.16 12.31
N ARG A 268 -19.51 13.53 12.00
CA ARG A 268 -19.09 13.25 10.62
C ARG A 268 -19.89 12.11 10.00
N VAL A 269 -20.04 10.99 10.70
CA VAL A 269 -20.72 9.78 10.21
C VAL A 269 -22.24 9.94 10.17
N ARG A 270 -22.81 10.73 11.10
CA ARG A 270 -24.25 11.01 11.25
C ARG A 270 -25.16 9.77 11.21
N PRO A 271 -24.96 8.77 12.09
CA PRO A 271 -25.70 7.51 12.05
C PRO A 271 -27.17 7.55 12.51
N GLY A 272 -27.77 8.72 12.73
CA GLY A 272 -29.05 8.81 13.45
C GLY A 272 -28.95 8.43 14.93
N PRO A 273 -30.07 8.16 15.63
CA PRO A 273 -30.07 7.55 16.96
C PRO A 273 -29.50 6.13 16.92
N VAL A 274 -28.71 5.75 17.91
CA VAL A 274 -27.99 4.47 17.92
C VAL A 274 -28.23 3.68 19.20
N VAL A 275 -28.10 2.36 19.15
CA VAL A 275 -27.92 1.53 20.34
C VAL A 275 -26.41 1.46 20.64
N LEU A 276 -26.03 1.88 21.84
CA LEU A 276 -24.63 1.86 22.30
C LEU A 276 -24.32 0.50 22.90
N VAL A 277 -23.46 -0.27 22.25
CA VAL A 277 -22.94 -1.54 22.73
C VAL A 277 -21.52 -1.31 23.25
N HIS A 278 -21.16 -1.87 24.41
CA HIS A 278 -19.79 -1.78 24.90
C HIS A 278 -19.29 -3.06 25.54
N SER A 279 -17.97 -3.26 25.54
CA SER A 279 -17.34 -4.33 26.33
C SER A 279 -17.38 -3.99 27.82
N ALA A 280 -17.19 -4.97 28.70
CA ALA A 280 -17.14 -4.73 30.13
C ALA A 280 -16.08 -3.66 30.53
N SER A 281 -14.91 -3.68 29.87
CA SER A 281 -13.84 -2.71 30.12
C SER A 281 -14.10 -1.33 29.49
N GLY A 282 -14.99 -1.25 28.48
CA GLY A 282 -15.43 -0.01 27.83
C GLY A 282 -16.49 0.79 28.60
N ALA A 283 -17.03 0.25 29.70
CA ALA A 283 -18.18 0.82 30.41
C ALA A 283 -18.02 2.29 30.82
N ARG A 284 -16.82 2.70 31.28
CA ARG A 284 -16.56 4.09 31.68
C ARG A 284 -16.65 5.06 30.50
N LEU A 285 -16.13 4.68 29.34
CA LEU A 285 -16.20 5.52 28.14
C LEU A 285 -17.62 5.55 27.57
N ALA A 286 -18.32 4.41 27.57
CA ALA A 286 -19.72 4.33 27.17
C ALA A 286 -20.62 5.25 28.02
N SER A 287 -20.42 5.25 29.34
CA SER A 287 -21.13 6.14 30.26
C SER A 287 -20.83 7.62 29.99
N LEU A 288 -19.57 7.98 29.70
CA LEU A 288 -19.19 9.34 29.33
C LEU A 288 -19.85 9.80 28.01
N LEU A 289 -19.93 8.92 27.01
CA LEU A 289 -20.60 9.21 25.75
C LEU A 289 -22.11 9.40 25.94
N ALA A 290 -22.77 8.44 26.59
CA ALA A 290 -24.20 8.47 26.84
C ALA A 290 -24.62 9.72 27.64
N SER A 291 -23.84 10.09 28.65
CA SER A 291 -24.12 11.27 29.48
C SER A 291 -23.94 12.59 28.72
N ALA A 292 -23.02 12.64 27.76
CA ALA A 292 -22.70 13.87 27.03
C ALA A 292 -23.67 14.15 25.88
N ALA A 293 -24.37 13.13 25.36
CA ALA A 293 -25.37 13.28 24.30
C ALA A 293 -26.54 12.29 24.48
N PRO A 294 -27.35 12.40 25.55
CA PRO A 294 -28.34 11.37 25.90
C PRO A 294 -29.38 11.12 24.80
N ALA A 295 -29.80 12.15 24.08
CA ALA A 295 -30.76 12.02 22.97
C ALA A 295 -30.26 11.21 21.77
N ARG A 296 -28.94 10.94 21.68
CA ARG A 296 -28.34 10.16 20.60
C ARG A 296 -28.44 8.65 20.83
N PHE A 297 -28.51 8.22 22.09
CA PHE A 297 -28.40 6.81 22.46
C PHE A 297 -29.74 6.27 22.91
N LEU A 298 -30.35 5.40 22.10
CA LEU A 298 -31.65 4.78 22.37
C LEU A 298 -31.58 3.83 23.57
N HIS A 299 -30.48 3.08 23.65
CA HIS A 299 -30.22 2.12 24.72
C HIS A 299 -28.72 1.87 24.87
N VAL A 300 -28.31 1.36 26.04
CA VAL A 300 -26.92 0.97 26.33
C VAL A 300 -26.88 -0.51 26.70
N MET A 301 -26.11 -1.30 25.97
CA MET A 301 -25.97 -2.75 26.15
C MET A 301 -24.52 -3.12 26.47
N VAL A 302 -24.35 -4.11 27.33
CA VAL A 302 -23.04 -4.73 27.58
C VAL A 302 -22.92 -5.97 26.71
N ALA A 303 -21.85 -6.07 25.93
CA ALA A 303 -21.55 -7.25 25.15
C ALA A 303 -21.04 -8.39 26.07
N PRO A 304 -21.51 -9.62 25.88
CA PRO A 304 -21.00 -10.78 26.59
C PRO A 304 -19.60 -11.15 26.08
N ASP A 305 -19.01 -12.12 26.75
CA ASP A 305 -17.72 -12.70 26.36
C ASP A 305 -17.87 -14.22 26.22
N ALA A 306 -17.37 -14.77 25.12
CA ALA A 306 -17.41 -16.20 24.84
C ALA A 306 -16.21 -16.99 25.43
N GLY A 307 -15.16 -16.30 25.88
CA GLY A 307 -13.96 -16.92 26.43
C GLY A 307 -13.11 -17.68 25.40
N GLU A 308 -13.18 -17.32 24.12
CA GLU A 308 -12.40 -17.96 23.05
C GLU A 308 -10.89 -17.64 23.17
N ASN A 309 -10.05 -18.55 22.69
CA ASN A 309 -8.60 -18.31 22.69
C ASN A 309 -8.17 -17.43 21.51
N VAL A 310 -8.12 -16.13 21.75
CA VAL A 310 -7.74 -15.11 20.75
C VAL A 310 -6.51 -14.28 21.17
N ALA A 311 -5.57 -14.90 21.89
CA ALA A 311 -4.41 -14.21 22.47
C ALA A 311 -3.53 -13.47 21.44
N GLU A 312 -3.50 -13.92 20.19
CA GLU A 312 -2.77 -13.26 19.11
C GLU A 312 -3.41 -11.93 18.70
N ALA A 313 -4.75 -11.86 18.66
CA ALA A 313 -5.48 -10.66 18.30
C ALA A 313 -5.23 -9.51 19.28
N TRP A 314 -5.11 -9.78 20.59
CA TRP A 314 -4.80 -8.75 21.59
C TRP A 314 -3.37 -8.25 21.54
N ARG A 315 -2.43 -9.04 21.01
CA ARG A 315 -1.03 -8.64 20.83
C ARG A 315 -0.80 -7.94 19.50
N ALA A 316 -1.66 -8.14 18.51
CA ALA A 316 -1.47 -7.60 17.16
C ALA A 316 -1.18 -6.08 17.16
N PRO A 317 -1.95 -5.22 17.87
CA PRO A 317 -1.68 -3.77 17.92
C PRO A 317 -0.36 -3.39 18.60
N PHE A 318 0.19 -4.24 19.48
CA PHE A 318 1.26 -3.88 20.41
C PHE A 318 2.52 -4.75 20.18
N PRO A 319 3.29 -4.50 19.10
CA PRO A 319 4.50 -5.27 18.80
C PRO A 319 5.63 -5.04 19.80
N ASP A 320 5.67 -3.87 20.44
CA ASP A 320 6.70 -3.49 21.41
C ASP A 320 6.17 -2.50 22.46
N ARG A 321 6.98 -2.21 23.48
CA ARG A 321 6.62 -1.29 24.57
C ARG A 321 6.31 0.14 24.12
N GLY A 322 6.83 0.59 22.99
CA GLY A 322 6.54 1.91 22.41
C GLY A 322 5.07 2.05 22.02
N HIS A 323 4.43 0.96 21.62
CA HIS A 323 3.02 0.92 21.22
C HIS A 323 2.05 0.85 22.42
N GLU A 324 2.55 0.57 23.62
CA GLU A 324 1.72 0.30 24.81
C GLU A 324 1.40 1.54 25.67
N ALA A 325 1.63 2.77 25.19
CA ALA A 325 1.39 3.99 25.98
C ALA A 325 -0.07 4.09 26.47
N ALA A 326 -1.03 3.73 25.62
CA ALA A 326 -2.44 3.72 25.97
C ALA A 326 -2.78 2.65 27.04
N LEU A 327 -2.10 1.50 27.01
CA LEU A 327 -2.28 0.44 28.01
C LEU A 327 -1.80 0.86 29.39
N ARG A 328 -0.71 1.63 29.44
CA ARG A 328 -0.17 2.16 30.71
C ARG A 328 -1.05 3.26 31.28
N ALA A 329 -1.63 4.10 30.42
CA ALA A 329 -2.52 5.19 30.84
C ALA A 329 -3.93 4.73 31.26
N LEU A 330 -4.54 3.80 30.50
CA LEU A 330 -5.95 3.46 30.64
C LEU A 330 -6.21 2.05 31.20
N GLY A 331 -5.19 1.18 31.21
CA GLY A 331 -5.31 -0.21 31.64
C GLY A 331 -5.06 -1.20 30.50
N ARG A 332 -4.71 -2.44 30.88
CA ARG A 332 -4.46 -3.56 29.96
C ARG A 332 -5.75 -4.35 29.73
N THR A 333 -5.80 -5.06 28.60
CA THR A 333 -6.85 -6.04 28.28
C THR A 333 -7.02 -7.03 29.43
N PRO A 334 -8.25 -7.33 29.87
CA PRO A 334 -8.47 -8.41 30.83
C PRO A 334 -8.06 -9.77 30.25
N LYS A 335 -7.66 -10.71 31.11
CA LYS A 335 -7.31 -12.07 30.68
C LYS A 335 -8.56 -12.82 30.23
N HIS A 336 -8.44 -13.66 29.20
CA HIS A 336 -9.50 -14.54 28.69
C HIS A 336 -10.72 -13.82 28.09
N VAL A 337 -10.52 -12.61 27.56
CA VAL A 337 -11.54 -11.88 26.81
C VAL A 337 -11.46 -12.25 25.33
N SER A 338 -12.59 -12.50 24.69
CA SER A 338 -12.70 -12.70 23.24
C SER A 338 -13.78 -11.83 22.58
N GLY A 339 -14.68 -11.24 23.37
CA GLY A 339 -15.94 -10.70 22.87
C GLY A 339 -16.98 -11.78 22.59
N PRO A 340 -18.17 -11.38 22.09
CA PRO A 340 -19.26 -12.30 21.80
C PRO A 340 -18.90 -13.24 20.65
N ASP A 341 -19.30 -14.51 20.76
CA ASP A 341 -19.29 -15.44 19.62
C ASP A 341 -20.40 -15.08 18.61
N ALA A 342 -20.49 -15.83 17.50
CA ALA A 342 -21.51 -15.60 16.47
C ALA A 342 -22.96 -15.74 16.99
N THR A 343 -23.23 -16.70 17.87
CA THR A 343 -24.59 -16.94 18.41
C THR A 343 -24.99 -15.82 19.38
N GLN A 344 -24.07 -15.41 20.24
CA GLN A 344 -24.24 -14.30 21.16
C GLN A 344 -24.43 -12.99 20.38
N ALA A 345 -23.66 -12.76 19.32
CA ALA A 345 -23.81 -11.57 18.47
C ALA A 345 -25.18 -11.52 17.78
N GLU A 346 -25.67 -12.64 17.24
CA GLU A 346 -27.02 -12.72 16.67
C GLU A 346 -28.11 -12.44 17.71
N GLN A 347 -27.97 -12.97 18.93
CA GLN A 347 -28.90 -12.70 20.01
C GLN A 347 -28.88 -11.21 20.40
N MET A 348 -27.69 -10.60 20.47
CA MET A 348 -27.56 -9.17 20.74
C MET A 348 -28.25 -8.31 19.69
N VAL A 349 -28.16 -8.68 18.40
CA VAL A 349 -28.90 -7.96 17.36
C VAL A 349 -30.40 -8.10 17.61
N LYS A 350 -30.92 -9.30 17.88
CA LYS A 350 -32.35 -9.50 18.19
C LYS A 350 -32.81 -8.67 19.39
N ASP A 351 -31.99 -8.58 20.43
CA ASP A 351 -32.30 -7.76 21.60
C ASP A 351 -32.28 -6.26 21.25
N ALA A 352 -31.28 -5.83 20.47
CA ALA A 352 -31.16 -4.45 20.00
C ALA A 352 -32.34 -4.02 19.11
N MET A 353 -32.90 -4.95 18.32
CA MET A 353 -34.05 -4.72 17.46
C MET A 353 -35.26 -4.17 18.21
N GLY A 354 -35.44 -4.52 19.49
CA GLY A 354 -36.55 -4.02 20.31
C GLY A 354 -36.49 -2.54 20.65
N TYR A 355 -35.35 -1.87 20.43
CA TYR A 355 -35.16 -0.45 20.76
C TYR A 355 -35.25 0.47 19.54
N PHE A 356 -35.18 -0.08 18.33
CA PHE A 356 -35.49 0.67 17.12
C PHE A 356 -37.01 0.71 16.96
N ALA A 357 -37.58 1.89 16.69
CA ALA A 357 -39.01 2.00 16.42
C ALA A 357 -39.40 1.09 15.24
N PRO A 358 -40.63 0.53 15.22
CA PRO A 358 -41.10 -0.27 14.09
C PRO A 358 -41.16 0.51 12.78
#